data_AF-A0AA36IE44-F1
#
_entry.id   AF-A0AA36IE44-F1
#
_cell.length_a   1.000
_cell.length_b   1.000
_cell.length_c   1.000
_cell.angle_alpha   90.00
_cell.angle_beta   90.00
_cell.angle_gamma   90.00
#
_symmetry.space_group_name_H-M   'P 1'
#
loop_
_entity.id
_entity.type
_entity.pdbx_description
1 polymer ?
#
loop_
_entity_poly.entity_id
_entity_poly.type
_entity_poly.pdbx_seq_one_letter_code
_entity_poly.pdbx_strand_id
1 'polypeptide(L)'
;IVGHSVDIDKNCQRVLCSNEDGALHVFPDLLQLLTLDARVAVLKVMDTSSLELKPLIAKYKAMPKMPQPDDIKKVINQLGSTLLDKLMARMDAFENLFVEQATCCKHHSKKCDVFPAALLQTDSERVAQVTGVAKLTDPLLIYMAGTSCQDWSSMSQVLSLAGKTVLPFAVELQLIRRKRPHVYFHECTRNFRASILEKFLPGYRVHSMIQRPTERGFPIQRTRRYTACIRLDMELVRPIEEIKILDR
;
A
#
# COMPACT_ATOMS: atom_id res chain seq x y z
N ILE A 1 -8.97 -16.57 4.42
CA ILE A 1 -10.12 -15.77 3.96
C ILE A 1 -9.62 -14.38 3.61
N VAL A 2 -9.96 -13.85 2.42
CA VAL A 2 -9.68 -12.44 2.11
C VAL A 2 -10.83 -11.60 2.65
N GLY A 3 -10.58 -10.87 3.74
CA GLY A 3 -11.59 -10.00 4.33
C GLY A 3 -12.00 -8.91 3.34
N HIS A 4 -11.06 -8.02 3.00
CA HIS A 4 -11.34 -6.82 2.21
C HIS A 4 -10.42 -6.68 1.01
N SER A 5 -10.95 -6.07 -0.04
CA SER A 5 -10.18 -5.52 -1.16
C SER A 5 -10.58 -4.06 -1.38
N VAL A 6 -9.64 -3.25 -1.86
CA VAL A 6 -9.89 -1.86 -2.27
C VAL A 6 -9.33 -1.66 -3.66
N ASP A 7 -10.15 -1.19 -4.59
CA ASP A 7 -9.71 -0.90 -5.95
C ASP A 7 -10.55 0.23 -6.55
N ILE A 8 -9.91 1.18 -7.25
CA ILE A 8 -10.57 2.34 -7.88
C ILE A 8 -11.06 2.04 -9.30
N ASP A 9 -10.48 1.05 -9.96
CA ASP A 9 -10.87 0.69 -11.32
C ASP A 9 -12.15 -0.17 -11.31
N LYS A 10 -13.17 0.29 -12.03
CA LYS A 10 -14.47 -0.39 -12.08
C LYS A 10 -14.40 -1.79 -12.69
N ASN A 11 -13.47 -2.05 -13.61
CA ASN A 11 -13.32 -3.38 -14.20
C ASN A 11 -12.65 -4.32 -13.19
N CYS A 12 -11.61 -3.86 -12.48
CA CYS A 12 -11.01 -4.61 -11.38
C CYS A 12 -12.03 -4.91 -10.28
N GLN A 13 -12.84 -3.91 -9.89
CA GLN A 13 -13.94 -4.11 -8.94
C GLN A 13 -14.93 -5.19 -9.41
N ARG A 14 -15.31 -5.21 -10.69
CA ARG A 14 -16.20 -6.24 -11.25
C ARG A 14 -15.61 -7.64 -11.13
N VAL A 15 -14.32 -7.80 -11.49
CA VAL A 15 -13.61 -9.07 -11.37
C VAL A 15 -13.53 -9.53 -9.91
N LEU A 16 -13.23 -8.61 -8.99
CA LEU A 16 -13.17 -8.91 -7.56
C LEU A 16 -14.54 -9.30 -6.99
N CYS A 17 -15.61 -8.65 -7.45
CA CYS A 17 -16.98 -8.95 -7.01
C CYS A 17 -17.54 -10.23 -7.62
N SER A 18 -17.10 -10.64 -8.81
CA SER A 18 -17.58 -11.85 -9.49
C SER A 18 -16.98 -13.15 -8.94
N ASN A 19 -15.93 -13.07 -8.11
CA ASN A 19 -15.33 -14.25 -7.51
C ASN A 19 -16.09 -14.63 -6.23
N GLU A 20 -16.79 -15.77 -6.26
CA GLU A 20 -17.55 -16.29 -5.11
C GLU A 20 -16.65 -16.49 -3.89
N ASP A 21 -15.45 -17.05 -4.09
CA ASP A 21 -14.41 -17.25 -3.09
C ASP A 21 -13.46 -16.04 -2.92
N GLY A 22 -13.84 -14.89 -3.50
CA GLY A 22 -13.08 -13.64 -3.48
C GLY A 22 -13.14 -12.90 -2.14
N ALA A 23 -12.81 -11.60 -2.19
CA ALA A 23 -12.92 -10.75 -1.00
C ALA A 23 -14.37 -10.67 -0.49
N LEU A 24 -14.55 -10.72 0.83
CA LEU A 24 -15.88 -10.56 1.46
C LEU A 24 -16.45 -9.17 1.21
N HIS A 25 -15.59 -8.14 1.25
CA HIS A 25 -15.97 -6.77 0.93
C HIS A 25 -15.00 -6.16 -0.09
N VAL A 26 -15.56 -5.36 -1.01
CA VAL A 26 -14.81 -4.63 -2.04
C VAL A 26 -15.16 -3.16 -1.90
N PHE A 27 -14.20 -2.33 -1.49
CA PHE A 27 -14.38 -0.89 -1.37
C PHE A 27 -13.81 -0.16 -2.59
N PRO A 28 -14.45 0.94 -3.04
CA PRO A 28 -14.10 1.56 -4.31
C PRO A 28 -12.89 2.50 -4.24
N ASP A 29 -12.50 3.03 -3.09
CA ASP A 29 -11.41 4.00 -3.00
C ASP A 29 -10.87 4.09 -1.57
N LEU A 30 -9.55 4.10 -1.42
CA LEU A 30 -8.87 4.31 -0.13
C LEU A 30 -9.25 5.66 0.50
N LEU A 31 -9.47 6.71 -0.30
CA LEU A 31 -9.90 8.01 0.22
C LEU A 31 -11.31 7.98 0.80
N GLN A 32 -12.16 7.05 0.35
CA GLN A 32 -13.49 6.88 0.92
C GLN A 32 -13.45 6.26 2.32
N LEU A 33 -12.34 5.64 2.70
CA LEU A 33 -12.14 5.09 4.04
C LEU A 33 -11.80 6.18 5.07
N LEU A 34 -11.39 7.37 4.64
CA LEU A 34 -11.16 8.51 5.54
C LEU A 34 -12.49 9.15 5.96
N THR A 35 -12.55 9.64 7.20
CA THR A 35 -13.61 10.57 7.61
C THR A 35 -13.63 11.81 6.71
N LEU A 36 -14.78 12.48 6.63
CA LEU A 36 -14.93 13.63 5.74
C LEU A 36 -13.91 14.74 6.07
N ASP A 37 -13.73 15.06 7.35
CA ASP A 37 -12.81 16.09 7.80
C ASP A 37 -11.35 15.73 7.48
N ALA A 38 -10.96 14.48 7.71
CA ALA A 38 -9.64 13.99 7.34
C ALA A 38 -9.41 14.06 5.83
N ARG A 39 -10.40 13.66 5.02
CA ARG A 39 -10.32 13.72 3.56
C ARG A 39 -10.12 15.14 3.07
N VAL A 40 -10.93 16.10 3.54
CA VAL A 40 -10.79 17.52 3.19
C VAL A 40 -9.42 18.04 3.60
N ALA A 41 -8.96 17.68 4.80
CA ALA A 41 -7.68 18.12 5.33
C ALA A 41 -6.47 17.64 4.51
N VAL A 42 -6.44 16.37 4.09
CA VAL A 42 -5.33 15.84 3.27
C VAL A 42 -5.38 16.34 1.83
N LEU A 43 -6.58 16.57 1.28
CA LEU A 43 -6.74 17.18 -0.04
C LEU A 43 -6.19 18.62 -0.06
N LYS A 44 -6.41 19.40 1.00
CA LYS A 44 -5.78 20.72 1.15
C LYS A 44 -4.25 20.65 1.12
N VAL A 45 -3.65 19.66 1.78
CA VAL A 45 -2.18 19.44 1.74
C VAL A 45 -1.70 19.15 0.31
N MET A 46 -2.44 18.32 -0.43
CA MET A 46 -2.15 18.05 -1.84
C MET A 46 -2.27 19.30 -2.70
N ASP A 47 -3.32 20.10 -2.52
CA ASP A 47 -3.55 21.32 -3.31
C ASP A 47 -2.45 22.35 -3.06
N THR A 48 -2.09 22.62 -1.80
CA THR A 48 -0.99 23.53 -1.45
C THR A 48 0.33 23.05 -2.04
N SER A 49 0.67 21.77 -1.89
CA SER A 49 1.93 21.24 -2.42
C SER A 49 1.96 21.21 -3.95
N SER A 50 0.79 21.07 -4.59
CA SER A 50 0.62 21.12 -6.03
C SER A 50 0.99 22.50 -6.62
N LEU A 51 0.79 23.60 -5.88
CA LEU A 51 1.17 24.94 -6.35
C LEU A 51 2.67 25.05 -6.63
N GLU A 52 3.50 24.40 -5.82
CA GLU A 52 4.96 24.38 -5.97
C GLU A 52 5.43 23.27 -6.92
N LEU A 53 4.84 22.07 -6.81
CA LEU A 53 5.25 20.91 -7.60
C LEU A 53 4.87 21.01 -9.08
N LYS A 54 3.68 21.53 -9.42
CA LYS A 54 3.20 21.56 -10.82
C LYS A 54 4.14 22.36 -11.74
N PRO A 55 4.57 23.59 -11.41
CA PRO A 55 5.51 24.35 -12.24
C PRO A 55 6.85 23.63 -12.42
N LEU A 56 7.39 23.02 -11.36
CA LEU A 56 8.66 22.29 -11.42
C LEU A 56 8.56 21.04 -12.29
N ILE A 57 7.47 20.27 -12.13
CA ILE A 57 7.19 19.10 -12.98
C ILE A 57 7.01 19.53 -14.43
N ALA A 58 6.28 20.61 -14.70
CA ALA A 58 6.11 21.14 -16.07
C ALA A 58 7.45 21.59 -16.67
N LYS A 59 8.29 22.27 -15.89
CA LYS A 59 9.64 22.67 -16.30
C LYS A 59 10.51 21.45 -16.61
N TYR A 60 10.52 20.45 -15.74
CA TYR A 60 11.25 19.19 -15.95
C TYR A 60 10.76 18.45 -17.20
N LYS A 61 9.44 18.44 -17.45
CA LYS A 61 8.81 17.86 -18.64
C LYS A 61 9.24 18.52 -19.95
N ALA A 62 9.44 19.83 -19.91
CA ALA A 62 9.81 20.62 -21.09
C ALA A 62 11.31 20.52 -21.43
N MET A 63 12.14 19.96 -20.54
CA MET A 63 13.58 19.87 -20.75
C MET A 63 13.95 18.80 -21.79
N PRO A 64 14.93 19.06 -22.67
CA PRO A 64 15.45 18.07 -23.61
C PRO A 64 15.98 16.84 -22.87
N LYS A 65 15.82 15.66 -23.48
CA LYS A 65 16.05 14.37 -22.81
C LYS A 65 17.50 14.13 -22.35
N MET A 66 18.49 14.89 -22.82
CA MET A 66 19.86 14.84 -22.29
C MET A 66 20.63 16.17 -22.46
N PRO A 67 21.53 16.49 -21.51
CA PRO A 67 21.52 16.05 -20.11
C PRO A 67 20.47 16.87 -19.34
N GLN A 68 19.51 16.22 -18.70
CA GLN A 68 18.60 16.92 -17.80
C GLN A 68 19.36 17.34 -16.53
N PRO A 69 19.22 18.58 -16.04
CA PRO A 69 19.88 19.01 -14.81
C PRO A 69 19.39 18.15 -13.64
N ASP A 70 20.32 17.45 -12.98
CA ASP A 70 20.06 16.66 -11.78
C ASP A 70 19.37 17.48 -10.68
N ASP A 71 19.58 18.79 -10.67
CA ASP A 71 19.11 19.68 -9.62
C ASP A 71 17.58 19.80 -9.57
N ILE A 72 16.89 19.92 -10.71
CA ILE A 72 15.41 20.01 -10.69
C ILE A 72 14.80 18.69 -10.22
N LYS A 73 15.35 17.56 -10.68
CA LYS A 73 14.88 16.25 -10.26
C LYS A 73 15.12 16.02 -8.76
N LYS A 74 16.27 16.44 -8.23
CA LYS A 74 16.56 16.42 -6.79
C LYS A 74 15.55 17.26 -6.01
N VAL A 75 15.23 18.47 -6.48
CA VAL A 75 14.22 19.35 -5.86
C VAL A 75 12.84 18.69 -5.87
N ILE A 76 12.39 18.12 -7.00
CA ILE A 76 11.11 17.41 -7.08
C ILE A 76 11.06 16.23 -6.11
N ASN A 77 12.13 15.43 -6.04
CA ASN A 77 12.20 14.29 -5.12
C ASN A 77 12.16 14.73 -3.64
N GLN A 78 12.85 15.82 -3.32
CA GLN A 78 12.83 16.39 -1.97
C GLN A 78 11.43 16.88 -1.61
N LEU A 79 10.78 17.65 -2.50
CA LEU A 79 9.42 18.14 -2.29
C LEU A 79 8.40 17.00 -2.21
N GLY A 80 8.55 15.95 -3.02
CA GLY A 80 7.72 14.75 -2.92
C GLY A 80 7.87 14.04 -1.56
N SER A 81 9.10 13.93 -1.06
CA SER A 81 9.36 13.36 0.27
C SER A 81 8.72 14.21 1.37
N THR A 82 8.89 15.54 1.29
CA THR A 82 8.24 16.51 2.19
C THR A 82 6.72 16.45 2.10
N LEU A 83 6.15 16.22 0.91
CA LEU A 83 4.71 16.05 0.72
C LEU A 83 4.20 14.80 1.47
N LEU A 84 4.88 13.66 1.32
CA LEU A 84 4.51 12.46 2.08
C LEU A 84 4.60 12.70 3.59
N ASP A 85 5.64 13.37 4.07
CA ASP A 85 5.78 13.76 5.49
C ASP A 85 4.61 14.64 5.96
N LYS A 86 4.24 15.67 5.20
CA LYS A 86 3.10 16.56 5.50
C LYS A 86 1.78 15.80 5.54
N LEU A 87 1.56 14.87 4.60
CA LEU A 87 0.36 14.03 4.57
C LEU A 87 0.29 13.13 5.81
N MET A 88 1.39 12.46 6.15
CA MET A 88 1.46 11.58 7.31
C MET A 88 1.22 12.36 8.61
N ALA A 89 1.91 13.49 8.79
CA ALA A 89 1.72 14.37 9.94
C ALA A 89 0.29 14.93 10.03
N ARG A 90 -0.32 15.29 8.90
CA ARG A 90 -1.71 15.78 8.89
C ARG A 90 -2.70 14.72 9.33
N MET A 91 -2.51 13.47 8.88
CA MET A 91 -3.35 12.34 9.28
C MET A 91 -3.11 11.89 10.72
N ASP A 92 -1.92 12.12 11.27
CA ASP A 92 -1.62 11.88 12.71
C ASP A 92 -2.41 12.78 13.65
N ALA A 93 -2.80 13.98 13.20
CA ALA A 93 -3.59 14.91 14.01
C ALA A 93 -5.05 14.48 14.22
N PHE A 94 -5.52 13.40 13.57
CA PHE A 94 -6.89 12.90 13.72
C PHE A 94 -6.93 11.72 14.67
N GLU A 95 -7.71 11.81 15.74
CA GLU A 95 -8.02 10.65 16.58
C GLU A 95 -8.77 9.59 15.76
N ASN A 96 -9.89 9.99 15.15
CA ASN A 96 -10.70 9.17 14.26
C ASN A 96 -10.41 9.48 12.78
N LEU A 97 -9.36 8.84 12.26
CA LEU A 97 -8.93 9.04 10.87
C LEU A 97 -9.82 8.32 9.85
N PHE A 98 -10.24 7.09 10.17
CA PHE A 98 -11.00 6.24 9.27
C PHE A 98 -12.47 6.15 9.67
N VAL A 99 -13.36 6.02 8.68
CA VAL A 99 -14.76 5.69 8.93
C VAL A 99 -14.89 4.24 9.40
N GLU A 100 -15.85 3.99 10.28
CA GLU A 100 -16.18 2.63 10.71
C GLU A 100 -16.81 1.83 9.58
N GLN A 101 -17.66 2.48 8.76
CA GLN A 101 -18.37 1.85 7.67
C GLN A 101 -18.26 2.63 6.36
N ALA A 102 -18.10 1.92 5.24
CA ALA A 102 -18.02 2.49 3.90
C ALA A 102 -18.90 1.72 2.91
N THR A 103 -19.20 2.35 1.77
CA THR A 103 -19.98 1.72 0.69
C THR A 103 -19.18 0.57 0.07
N CYS A 104 -19.78 -0.62 0.05
CA CYS A 104 -19.20 -1.81 -0.57
C CYS A 104 -19.77 -2.04 -1.98
N CYS A 105 -18.91 -2.32 -2.96
CA CYS A 105 -19.30 -2.68 -4.32
C CYS A 105 -20.03 -4.03 -4.39
N LYS A 106 -19.71 -4.97 -3.48
CA LYS A 106 -20.31 -6.31 -3.43
C LYS A 106 -21.70 -6.31 -2.77
N HIS A 107 -21.91 -5.44 -1.78
CA HIS A 107 -23.17 -5.32 -1.06
C HIS A 107 -23.87 -4.02 -1.45
N HIS A 108 -24.48 -4.01 -2.63
CA HIS A 108 -25.19 -2.86 -3.20
C HIS A 108 -26.04 -2.14 -2.13
N SER A 109 -25.79 -0.83 -1.97
CA SER A 109 -26.50 0.10 -1.05
C SER A 109 -26.31 -0.13 0.46
N LYS A 110 -25.47 -1.08 0.88
CA LYS A 110 -25.14 -1.27 2.31
C LYS A 110 -23.80 -0.63 2.65
N LYS A 111 -23.75 0.05 3.80
CA LYS A 111 -22.50 0.39 4.46
C LYS A 111 -21.97 -0.88 5.13
N CYS A 112 -20.74 -1.27 4.81
CA CYS A 112 -20.05 -2.39 5.43
C CYS A 112 -18.95 -1.89 6.34
N ASP A 113 -18.70 -2.61 7.42
CA ASP A 113 -17.59 -2.31 8.32
C ASP A 113 -16.27 -2.39 7.55
N VAL A 114 -15.48 -1.31 7.61
CA VAL A 114 -14.16 -1.25 6.99
C VAL A 114 -13.16 -2.13 7.75
N PHE A 115 -13.46 -2.42 9.02
CA PHE A 115 -12.63 -3.21 9.93
C PHE A 115 -13.52 -4.05 10.88
N PRO A 116 -14.19 -5.12 10.41
CA PRO A 116 -15.11 -5.90 11.22
C PRO A 116 -14.35 -6.60 12.33
N ALA A 117 -14.83 -6.43 13.57
CA ALA A 117 -14.29 -7.12 14.74
C ALA A 117 -14.45 -8.65 14.63
N ALA A 118 -15.48 -9.12 13.91
CA ALA A 118 -15.80 -10.54 13.76
C ALA A 118 -14.73 -11.34 12.99
N LEU A 119 -13.97 -10.74 12.06
CA LEU A 119 -12.85 -11.42 11.39
C LEU A 119 -11.68 -11.74 12.33
N LEU A 120 -11.67 -11.17 13.54
CA LEU A 120 -10.69 -11.47 14.58
C LEU A 120 -11.15 -12.62 15.51
N GLN A 121 -12.41 -13.06 15.42
CA GLN A 121 -13.00 -14.02 16.37
C GLN A 121 -13.30 -15.39 15.75
N THR A 122 -13.40 -15.50 14.43
CA THR A 122 -13.80 -16.74 13.76
C THR A 122 -12.58 -17.55 13.31
N ASP A 123 -12.11 -18.48 14.14
CA ASP A 123 -11.46 -19.77 13.79
C ASP A 123 -10.43 -20.28 14.82
N SER A 124 -10.24 -19.60 15.95
CA SER A 124 -9.39 -20.08 17.05
C SER A 124 -9.84 -21.45 17.59
N GLU A 125 -11.14 -21.76 17.51
CA GLU A 125 -11.72 -23.02 17.98
C GLU A 125 -11.62 -24.20 17.00
N ARG A 126 -11.47 -23.98 15.67
CA ARG A 126 -11.46 -25.09 14.68
C ARG A 126 -10.07 -25.65 14.34
N VAL A 127 -8.99 -24.91 14.55
CA VAL A 127 -7.62 -25.31 14.11
C VAL A 127 -6.78 -25.89 15.25
N ALA A 128 -7.37 -26.16 16.43
CA ALA A 128 -6.66 -26.52 17.67
C ALA A 128 -5.99 -27.90 17.74
N GLN A 129 -6.20 -28.79 16.77
CA GLN A 129 -5.85 -30.20 16.98
C GLN A 129 -4.64 -30.73 16.22
N VAL A 130 -3.91 -29.95 15.39
CA VAL A 130 -3.04 -30.61 14.38
C VAL A 130 -1.51 -30.48 14.56
N THR A 131 -0.88 -29.47 15.18
CA THR A 131 0.57 -29.27 14.89
C THR A 131 1.57 -28.88 15.99
N GLY A 132 1.26 -28.82 17.29
CA GLY A 132 2.32 -28.69 18.34
C GLY A 132 3.23 -27.45 18.28
N VAL A 133 2.99 -26.51 17.36
CA VAL A 133 3.61 -25.19 17.30
C VAL A 133 2.77 -24.24 18.16
N ALA A 134 3.42 -23.39 18.96
CA ALA A 134 2.76 -22.37 19.77
C ALA A 134 1.70 -21.63 18.92
N LYS A 135 0.43 -21.89 19.21
CA LYS A 135 -0.69 -21.34 18.43
C LYS A 135 -0.74 -19.84 18.62
N LEU A 136 -0.72 -19.09 17.53
CA LEU A 136 -1.31 -17.76 17.50
C LEU A 136 -2.77 -17.91 17.98
N THR A 137 -3.07 -17.34 19.15
CA THR A 137 -4.41 -17.35 19.74
C THR A 137 -5.37 -16.49 18.91
N ASP A 138 -4.82 -15.53 18.16
CA ASP A 138 -5.53 -14.63 17.26
C ASP A 138 -5.27 -15.00 15.79
N PRO A 139 -6.26 -14.82 14.90
CA PRO A 139 -6.07 -15.07 13.48
C PRO A 139 -4.98 -14.16 12.87
N LEU A 140 -4.15 -14.74 12.00
CA LEU A 140 -3.08 -14.01 11.31
C LEU A 140 -3.66 -12.97 10.35
N LEU A 141 -3.69 -11.72 10.79
CA LEU A 141 -4.03 -10.57 9.95
C LEU A 141 -2.88 -10.22 8.98
N ILE A 142 -3.13 -10.40 7.68
CA ILE A 142 -2.23 -10.02 6.58
C ILE A 142 -2.89 -8.90 5.77
N TYR A 143 -2.14 -7.85 5.47
CA TYR A 143 -2.52 -6.82 4.50
C TYR A 143 -1.65 -6.95 3.25
N MET A 144 -2.24 -6.99 2.07
CA MET A 144 -1.51 -7.07 0.80
C MET A 144 -1.92 -5.91 -0.09
N ALA A 145 -0.93 -5.23 -0.69
CA ALA A 145 -1.18 -4.10 -1.56
C ALA A 145 -0.22 -4.04 -2.74
N GLY A 146 -0.73 -3.58 -3.87
CA GLY A 146 0.06 -3.12 -5.01
C GLY A 146 -0.24 -1.64 -5.24
N THR A 147 0.60 -0.75 -4.73
CA THR A 147 0.34 0.69 -4.85
C THR A 147 0.58 1.14 -6.29
N SER A 148 -0.27 2.06 -6.79
CA SER A 148 -0.11 2.60 -8.14
C SER A 148 1.29 3.14 -8.36
N CYS A 149 1.97 2.59 -9.36
CA CYS A 149 3.37 2.87 -9.61
C CYS A 149 3.61 4.13 -10.47
N GLN A 150 2.58 4.96 -10.71
CA GLN A 150 2.71 6.12 -11.59
C GLN A 150 3.76 7.11 -11.11
N ASP A 151 4.06 7.19 -9.81
CA ASP A 151 5.11 8.11 -9.35
C ASP A 151 6.51 7.49 -9.45
N TRP A 152 6.63 6.15 -9.47
CA TRP A 152 7.91 5.41 -9.47
C TRP A 152 8.26 4.67 -10.76
N SER A 153 7.34 4.57 -11.71
CA SER A 153 7.56 3.86 -12.97
C SER A 153 8.56 4.60 -13.85
N SER A 154 9.35 3.86 -14.63
CA SER A 154 10.22 4.43 -15.66
C SER A 154 9.46 4.83 -16.93
N MET A 155 8.25 4.30 -17.10
CA MET A 155 7.32 4.73 -18.16
C MET A 155 6.60 6.01 -17.78
N SER A 156 6.48 6.28 -16.47
CA SER A 156 6.21 7.61 -15.97
C SER A 156 7.54 8.32 -15.70
N GLN A 157 7.49 9.62 -15.44
CA GLN A 157 8.69 10.46 -15.42
C GLN A 157 9.54 10.31 -14.16
N VAL A 158 9.31 9.26 -13.37
CA VAL A 158 9.99 8.98 -12.10
C VAL A 158 9.91 10.20 -11.17
N LEU A 159 8.68 10.63 -10.87
CA LEU A 159 8.41 11.76 -9.96
C LEU A 159 8.52 11.36 -8.47
N SER A 160 8.87 10.11 -8.19
CA SER A 160 9.04 9.50 -6.87
C SER A 160 7.79 9.61 -5.98
N LEU A 161 7.69 10.68 -5.18
CA LEU A 161 6.60 10.92 -4.23
C LEU A 161 5.83 12.23 -4.54
N ALA A 162 6.11 12.84 -5.69
CA ALA A 162 5.58 14.15 -6.06
C ALA A 162 4.32 14.10 -6.94
N GLY A 163 3.84 12.92 -7.29
CA GLY A 163 2.64 12.80 -8.12
C GLY A 163 1.39 12.50 -7.31
N LYS A 164 0.30 12.16 -8.02
CA LYS A 164 -1.04 12.04 -7.41
C LYS A 164 -1.19 10.75 -6.61
N THR A 165 -0.34 9.75 -6.84
CA THR A 165 -0.47 8.44 -6.18
C THR A 165 0.15 8.41 -4.79
N VAL A 166 0.90 9.45 -4.41
CA VAL A 166 1.40 9.62 -3.03
C VAL A 166 0.28 9.69 -1.99
N LEU A 167 -0.87 10.28 -2.33
CA LEU A 167 -1.99 10.41 -1.39
C LEU A 167 -2.59 9.05 -1.01
N PRO A 168 -3.07 8.20 -1.95
CA PRO A 168 -3.57 6.88 -1.58
C PRO A 168 -2.50 6.02 -0.91
N PHE A 169 -1.22 6.16 -1.30
CA PHE A 169 -0.12 5.48 -0.61
C PHE A 169 0.04 5.96 0.85
N ALA A 170 -0.07 7.26 1.12
CA ALA A 170 -0.03 7.79 2.48
C ALA A 170 -1.22 7.27 3.31
N VAL A 171 -2.42 7.19 2.73
CA VAL A 171 -3.61 6.62 3.38
C VAL A 171 -3.39 5.15 3.71
N GLU A 172 -2.82 4.37 2.79
CA GLU A 172 -2.44 2.98 3.02
C GLU A 172 -1.44 2.85 4.18
N LEU A 173 -0.37 3.64 4.21
CA LEU A 173 0.61 3.63 5.32
C LEU A 173 -0.05 3.93 6.67
N GLN A 174 -0.98 4.87 6.73
CA GLN A 174 -1.74 5.15 7.94
C GLN A 174 -2.64 3.98 8.36
N LEU A 175 -3.23 3.30 7.39
CA LEU A 175 -4.05 2.13 7.64
C LEU A 175 -3.20 1.03 8.28
N ILE A 176 -2.03 0.73 7.70
CA ILE A 176 -1.09 -0.26 8.28
C ILE A 176 -0.66 0.16 9.68
N ARG A 177 -0.23 1.41 9.87
CA ARG A 177 0.29 1.89 11.15
C ARG A 177 -0.76 1.84 12.27
N ARG A 178 -2.02 2.14 11.97
CA ARG A 178 -3.12 2.13 12.96
C ARG A 178 -3.70 0.75 13.20
N LYS A 179 -3.86 -0.07 12.16
CA LYS A 179 -4.46 -1.41 12.26
C LYS A 179 -3.47 -2.48 12.64
N ARG A 180 -2.18 -2.20 12.48
CA ARG A 180 -1.06 -3.06 12.90
C ARG A 180 -1.22 -4.53 12.48
N PRO A 181 -1.49 -4.84 11.19
CA PRO A 181 -1.52 -6.23 10.73
C PRO A 181 -0.20 -6.95 11.08
N HIS A 182 -0.25 -8.26 11.29
CA HIS A 182 0.96 -9.04 11.58
C HIS A 182 1.96 -8.97 10.43
N VAL A 183 1.44 -8.94 9.20
CA VAL A 183 2.23 -8.84 7.98
C VAL A 183 1.61 -7.83 7.02
N TYR A 184 2.44 -6.96 6.45
CA TYR A 184 2.09 -6.11 5.33
C TYR A 184 2.97 -6.46 4.13
N PHE A 185 2.37 -7.01 3.08
CA PHE A 185 3.02 -7.27 1.80
C PHE A 185 2.73 -6.14 0.82
N HIS A 186 3.79 -5.58 0.26
CA HIS A 186 3.75 -4.48 -0.69
C HIS A 186 4.46 -4.87 -1.99
N GLU A 187 3.75 -4.79 -3.11
CA GLU A 187 4.31 -4.87 -4.46
C GLU A 187 4.36 -3.48 -5.08
N CYS A 188 5.48 -3.18 -5.76
CA CYS A 188 5.62 -1.97 -6.54
C CYS A 188 6.68 -2.16 -7.65
N THR A 189 6.95 -1.11 -8.43
CA THR A 189 8.03 -1.15 -9.42
C THR A 189 9.38 -1.34 -8.75
N ARG A 190 10.35 -1.85 -9.52
CA ARG A 190 11.73 -2.06 -9.05
C ARG A 190 12.40 -0.82 -8.45
N ASN A 191 11.94 0.37 -8.85
CA ASN A 191 12.48 1.67 -8.45
C ASN A 191 11.90 2.18 -7.12
N PHE A 192 10.89 1.51 -6.56
CA PHE A 192 10.37 1.87 -5.24
C PHE A 192 11.48 1.77 -4.19
N ARG A 193 11.49 2.71 -3.24
CA ARG A 193 12.50 2.80 -2.18
C ARG A 193 11.94 2.20 -0.88
N ALA A 194 12.34 0.98 -0.55
CA ALA A 194 11.84 0.26 0.63
C ALA A 194 12.11 1.01 1.96
N SER A 195 13.14 1.85 2.02
CA SER A 195 13.44 2.70 3.19
C SER A 195 12.32 3.68 3.55
N ILE A 196 11.39 3.96 2.62
CA ILE A 196 10.18 4.73 2.94
C ILE A 196 9.31 3.96 3.93
N LEU A 197 9.18 2.64 3.77
CA LEU A 197 8.42 1.79 4.68
C LEU A 197 9.10 1.73 6.05
N GLU A 198 10.43 1.61 6.10
CA GLU A 198 11.20 1.66 7.36
C GLU A 198 10.94 2.96 8.13
N LYS A 199 10.92 4.11 7.44
CA LYS A 199 10.65 5.42 8.03
C LYS A 199 9.26 5.51 8.65
N PHE A 200 8.23 5.07 7.93
CA PHE A 200 6.83 5.30 8.33
C PHE A 200 6.18 4.14 9.09
N LEU A 201 6.80 2.95 9.10
CA LEU A 201 6.34 1.76 9.80
C LEU A 201 7.41 1.26 10.80
N PRO A 202 7.83 2.08 11.79
CA PRO A 202 8.90 1.70 12.73
C PRO A 202 8.56 0.49 13.60
N GLY A 203 7.28 0.11 13.68
CA GLY A 203 6.81 -1.11 14.35
C GLY A 203 6.96 -2.39 13.53
N TYR A 204 7.67 -2.34 12.40
CA TYR A 204 7.87 -3.44 11.47
C TYR A 204 9.33 -3.61 11.08
N ARG A 205 9.75 -4.86 10.91
CA ARG A 205 10.97 -5.25 10.21
C ARG A 205 10.69 -5.34 8.72
N VAL A 206 11.47 -4.64 7.90
CA VAL A 206 11.26 -4.54 6.45
C VAL A 206 12.21 -5.49 5.71
N HIS A 207 11.64 -6.39 4.91
CA HIS A 207 12.38 -7.31 4.03
C HIS A 207 12.00 -7.01 2.58
N SER A 208 12.95 -6.61 1.74
CA SER A 208 12.67 -6.18 0.37
C SER A 208 13.57 -6.85 -0.64
N MET A 209 12.99 -7.34 -1.73
CA MET A 209 13.71 -7.93 -2.84
C MET A 209 13.13 -7.51 -4.19
N ILE A 210 13.95 -7.58 -5.23
CA ILE A 210 13.53 -7.39 -6.61
C ILE A 210 13.47 -8.77 -7.27
N GLN A 211 12.36 -9.09 -7.92
CA GLN A 211 12.21 -10.35 -8.66
C GLN A 211 11.80 -10.09 -10.10
N ARG A 212 12.19 -10.99 -11.01
CA ARG A 212 11.67 -11.04 -12.38
C ARG A 212 10.84 -12.31 -12.56
N PRO A 213 9.58 -12.22 -13.03
CA PRO A 213 8.76 -13.39 -13.29
C PRO A 213 9.41 -14.41 -14.25
N THR A 214 10.26 -13.94 -15.17
CA THR A 214 11.06 -14.80 -16.07
C THR A 214 12.00 -15.74 -15.33
N GLU A 215 12.56 -15.32 -14.20
CA GLU A 215 13.41 -16.17 -13.34
C GLU A 215 12.61 -17.30 -12.69
N ARG A 216 11.27 -17.26 -12.80
CA ARG A 216 10.33 -18.23 -12.25
C ARG A 216 9.50 -18.95 -13.33
N GLY A 217 9.98 -18.92 -14.58
CA GLY A 217 9.34 -19.62 -15.70
C GLY A 217 8.10 -18.92 -16.27
N PHE A 218 7.79 -17.70 -15.87
CA PHE A 218 6.71 -16.92 -16.48
C PHE A 218 7.25 -16.13 -17.68
N PRO A 219 6.64 -16.20 -18.88
CA PRO A 219 7.13 -15.53 -20.08
C PRO A 219 6.78 -14.02 -20.09
N ILE A 220 7.03 -13.32 -18.99
CA ILE A 220 6.67 -11.91 -18.78
C ILE A 220 7.86 -11.13 -18.24
N GLN A 221 8.35 -10.15 -19.02
CA GLN A 221 9.43 -9.25 -18.63
C GLN A 221 8.94 -8.10 -17.73
N ARG A 222 8.45 -8.44 -16.54
CA ARG A 222 7.89 -7.46 -15.59
C ARG A 222 8.62 -7.51 -14.25
N THR A 223 9.78 -6.87 -14.16
CA THR A 223 10.53 -6.77 -12.89
C THR A 223 9.74 -5.97 -11.85
N ARG A 224 9.66 -6.50 -10.63
CA ARG A 224 8.93 -5.89 -9.50
C ARG A 224 9.71 -5.98 -8.21
N ARG A 225 9.45 -5.03 -7.32
CA ARG A 225 9.92 -5.06 -5.95
C ARG A 225 8.81 -5.61 -5.09
N TYR A 226 9.15 -6.62 -4.30
CA TYR A 226 8.28 -7.22 -3.30
C TYR A 226 8.87 -6.90 -1.94
N THR A 227 8.06 -6.33 -1.06
CA THR A 227 8.48 -5.94 0.29
C THR A 227 7.52 -6.52 1.30
N ALA A 228 8.05 -7.27 2.26
CA ALA A 228 7.32 -7.79 3.40
C ALA A 228 7.70 -6.99 4.65
N CYS A 229 6.73 -6.36 5.27
CA CYS A 229 6.88 -5.70 6.56
C CYS A 229 6.29 -6.63 7.62
N ILE A 230 7.15 -7.13 8.52
CA ILE A 230 6.80 -8.09 9.56
C ILE A 230 6.72 -7.35 10.89
N ARG A 231 5.59 -7.44 11.60
CA ARG A 231 5.42 -6.75 12.89
C ARG A 231 6.48 -7.23 13.88
N LEU A 232 7.03 -6.35 14.72
CA LEU A 232 8.21 -6.66 15.54
C LEU A 232 8.02 -7.77 16.58
N ASP A 233 6.79 -8.14 16.91
CA ASP A 233 6.43 -9.27 17.77
C ASP A 233 6.31 -10.60 17.02
N MET A 234 6.54 -10.59 15.70
CA MET A 234 6.54 -11.75 14.83
C MET A 234 7.96 -12.03 14.32
N GLU A 235 8.27 -13.30 14.11
CA GLU A 235 9.55 -13.73 13.55
C GLU A 235 9.35 -14.49 12.25
N LEU A 236 10.22 -14.23 11.28
CA LEU A 236 10.32 -15.07 10.09
C LEU A 236 11.05 -16.34 10.46
N VAL A 237 10.38 -17.49 10.32
CA VAL A 237 10.99 -18.81 10.55
C VAL A 237 12.11 -19.11 9.54
N ARG A 238 12.11 -18.42 8.39
CA ARG A 238 13.15 -18.49 7.36
C ARG A 238 13.40 -17.12 6.74
N PRO A 239 14.65 -16.72 6.47
CA PRO A 239 14.96 -15.53 5.71
C PRO A 239 14.28 -15.54 4.34
N ILE A 240 13.79 -14.39 3.89
CA ILE A 240 13.05 -14.29 2.64
C ILE A 240 13.97 -14.58 1.44
N GLU A 241 15.27 -14.30 1.60
CA GLU A 241 16.35 -14.53 0.64
C GLU A 241 16.63 -16.02 0.42
N GLU A 242 16.35 -16.85 1.43
CA GLU A 242 16.55 -18.30 1.38
C GLU A 242 15.39 -19.04 0.71
N ILE A 243 14.31 -18.34 0.39
CA ILE A 243 13.17 -18.89 -0.35
C ILE A 243 13.59 -19.10 -1.81
N LYS A 244 14.40 -20.14 -2.06
CA LYS A 244 14.67 -20.74 -3.37
C LYS A 244 13.36 -21.34 -3.85
N ILE A 245 12.65 -20.63 -4.74
CA ILE A 245 11.39 -21.13 -5.28
C ILE A 245 11.71 -21.93 -6.53
N LEU A 246 11.63 -23.26 -6.36
CA LEU A 246 11.66 -24.32 -7.35
C LEU A 246 13.00 -24.43 -8.12
N ASP A 247 13.87 -25.30 -7.62
CA ASP A 247 14.63 -26.18 -8.53
C ASP A 247 13.57 -26.92 -9.36
N ARG A 248 13.40 -26.50 -10.62
CA ARG A 248 12.75 -27.31 -11.65
C ARG A 248 13.81 -28.18 -12.30
#